data_AF-A0A211ZRN0-F1
#
_entry.id   AF-A0A211ZRN0-F1
#
_cell.length_a   1.000
_cell.length_b   1.000
_cell.length_c   1.000
_cell.angle_alpha   90.00
_cell.angle_beta   90.00
_cell.angle_gamma   90.00
#
_symmetry.space_group_name_H-M   'P 1'
#
loop_
_entity.id
_entity.type
_entity.pdbx_description
1 polymer ?
#
loop_
_entity_poly.entity_id
_entity_poly.type
_entity_poly.pdbx_seq_one_letter_code
_entity_poly.pdbx_strand_id
1 'polypeptide(L)'
;MTKTTVGRKVRTAPAETAEGRCLCGRVRVEIGVPARWAWHDHSRNSRLAHGAAYATYVGCWRSRVRIVKGESALARFTEEETGRIRSFCRHCGTPVLYERPHAQQMVNIPRALFETRTGREPLYHIAIEQAQEWTWRGEPLRPLKGFPGVVWTGPKRRKKRPLLDEEF
;
A
#
# COMPACT_ATOMS: atom_id res chain seq x y z
N MET A 1 26.10 -39.37 38.54
CA MET A 1 24.73 -38.82 38.38
C MET A 1 24.85 -37.43 37.76
N THR A 2 24.81 -37.34 36.43
CA THR A 2 24.92 -36.11 35.65
C THR A 2 23.54 -35.44 35.56
N LYS A 3 23.36 -34.30 36.21
CA LYS A 3 22.14 -33.49 36.10
C LYS A 3 22.21 -32.64 34.84
N THR A 4 21.44 -33.03 33.83
CA THR A 4 21.16 -32.24 32.62
C THR A 4 20.22 -31.09 32.99
N THR A 5 20.74 -29.85 32.96
CA THR A 5 19.91 -28.66 33.11
C THR A 5 19.29 -28.33 31.75
N VAL A 6 18.01 -28.67 31.58
CA VAL A 6 17.22 -28.26 30.41
C VAL A 6 17.06 -26.73 30.46
N GLY A 7 17.66 -26.04 29.49
CA GLY A 7 17.53 -24.60 29.33
C GLY A 7 16.07 -24.20 29.15
N ARG A 8 15.56 -23.37 30.06
CA ARG A 8 14.23 -22.76 30.00
C ARG A 8 14.16 -21.89 28.73
N LYS A 9 13.36 -22.29 27.74
CA LYS A 9 13.03 -21.45 26.58
C LYS A 9 12.51 -20.10 27.10
N VAL A 10 13.26 -19.05 26.83
CA VAL A 10 12.83 -17.67 27.08
C VAL A 10 11.61 -17.44 26.21
N ARG A 11 10.46 -17.21 26.85
CA ARG A 11 9.25 -16.75 26.16
C ARG A 11 9.53 -15.34 25.65
N THR A 12 9.73 -15.21 24.35
CA THR A 12 9.79 -13.91 23.67
C THR A 12 8.54 -13.10 24.03
N ALA A 13 8.72 -11.83 24.37
CA ALA A 13 7.62 -10.88 24.52
C ALA A 13 6.68 -10.95 23.30
N PRO A 14 5.36 -10.70 23.44
CA PRO A 14 4.48 -10.67 22.27
C PRO A 14 5.08 -9.69 21.26
N ALA A 15 5.34 -10.18 20.04
CA ALA A 15 5.81 -9.32 18.98
C ALA A 15 4.80 -8.19 18.81
N GLU A 16 5.26 -6.94 18.78
CA GLU A 16 4.41 -5.80 18.46
C GLU A 16 3.68 -6.10 17.15
N THR A 17 2.37 -5.87 17.10
CA THR A 17 1.54 -6.16 15.93
C THR A 17 0.83 -4.91 15.44
N ALA A 18 0.53 -4.89 14.14
CA ALA A 18 -0.28 -3.86 13.51
C ALA A 18 -1.56 -4.51 12.97
N GLU A 19 -2.72 -3.95 13.34
CA GLU A 19 -4.02 -4.35 12.81
C GLU A 19 -4.38 -3.48 11.60
N GLY A 20 -4.84 -4.13 10.54
CA GLY A 20 -5.42 -3.51 9.38
C GLY A 20 -6.83 -4.03 9.12
N ARG A 21 -7.65 -3.24 8.44
CA ARG A 21 -9.04 -3.60 8.13
C ARG A 21 -9.42 -3.23 6.71
N CYS A 22 -10.35 -3.98 6.13
CA CYS A 22 -10.99 -3.55 4.88
C CYS A 22 -11.90 -2.34 5.10
N LEU A 23 -12.33 -1.68 4.02
CA LEU A 23 -13.18 -0.48 4.08
C LEU A 23 -14.45 -0.69 4.92
N CYS A 24 -15.13 -1.83 4.77
CA CYS A 24 -16.34 -2.12 5.53
C CYS A 24 -16.09 -2.74 6.92
N GLY A 25 -14.81 -2.94 7.31
CA GLY A 25 -14.43 -3.49 8.62
C GLY A 25 -14.79 -4.96 8.87
N ARG A 26 -15.32 -5.67 7.86
CA ARG A 26 -15.70 -7.09 7.96
C ARG A 26 -14.49 -8.01 8.01
N VAL A 27 -13.43 -7.67 7.28
CA VAL A 27 -12.14 -8.38 7.29
C VAL A 27 -11.13 -7.57 8.10
N ARG A 28 -10.45 -8.24 9.03
CA ARG A 28 -9.33 -7.69 9.79
C ARG A 28 -8.12 -8.61 9.66
N VAL A 29 -6.97 -8.00 9.41
CA VAL A 29 -5.68 -8.67 9.27
C VAL A 29 -4.73 -8.10 10.31
N GLU A 30 -3.94 -8.97 10.91
CA GLU A 30 -2.89 -8.58 11.84
C GLU A 30 -1.55 -9.04 11.30
N ILE A 31 -0.53 -8.18 11.37
CA ILE A 31 0.85 -8.50 11.01
C ILE A 31 1.78 -8.26 12.19
N GLY A 32 2.83 -9.06 12.31
CA GLY A 32 3.93 -8.74 13.22
C GLY A 32 4.79 -7.58 12.68
N VAL A 33 5.21 -6.69 13.57
CA VAL A 33 6.04 -5.52 13.31
C VAL A 33 7.50 -5.80 13.75
N PRO A 34 8.51 -5.30 13.02
CA PRO A 34 8.42 -4.63 11.72
C PRO A 34 8.04 -5.60 10.58
N ALA A 35 7.32 -5.08 9.58
CA ALA A 35 7.19 -5.75 8.29
C ALA A 35 8.56 -5.95 7.65
N ARG A 36 8.72 -7.01 6.86
CA ARG A 36 10.00 -7.37 6.24
C ARG A 36 10.38 -6.44 5.09
N TRP A 37 9.39 -5.98 4.33
CA TRP A 37 9.55 -5.15 3.14
C TRP A 37 8.43 -4.13 3.01
N ALA A 38 8.70 -3.02 2.31
CA ALA A 38 7.68 -2.09 1.84
C ALA A 38 8.12 -1.50 0.49
N TRP A 39 7.20 -1.38 -0.48
CA TRP A 39 7.48 -0.87 -1.83
C TRP A 39 6.22 -0.34 -2.51
N HIS A 40 6.43 0.46 -3.56
CA HIS A 40 5.40 0.87 -4.52
C HIS A 40 5.44 -0.05 -5.74
N ASP A 41 4.32 -0.68 -6.07
CA ASP A 41 4.15 -1.56 -7.23
C ASP A 41 3.35 -0.85 -8.32
N HIS A 42 4.06 -0.46 -9.37
CA HIS A 42 3.52 0.27 -10.52
C HIS A 42 3.03 -0.66 -11.62
N SER A 43 3.09 -1.98 -11.46
CA SER A 43 2.67 -2.92 -12.52
C SER A 43 1.20 -2.77 -12.88
N ARG A 44 0.84 -3.02 -14.15
CA ARG A 44 -0.55 -2.93 -14.65
C ARG A 44 -1.54 -3.67 -13.75
N ASN A 45 -1.25 -4.91 -13.38
CA ASN A 45 -2.14 -5.73 -12.54
C ASN A 45 -2.33 -5.13 -11.14
N SER A 46 -1.26 -4.59 -10.53
CA SER A 46 -1.37 -3.93 -9.23
C SER A 46 -2.14 -2.61 -9.30
N ARG A 47 -1.99 -1.81 -10.36
CA ARG A 47 -2.80 -0.59 -10.58
C ARG A 47 -4.27 -0.92 -10.74
N LEU A 48 -4.60 -1.87 -11.61
CA LEU A 48 -5.99 -2.27 -11.88
C LEU A 48 -6.65 -2.90 -10.65
N ALA A 49 -5.95 -3.76 -9.92
CA ALA A 49 -6.49 -4.39 -8.72
C ALA A 49 -6.81 -3.40 -7.60
N HIS A 50 -6.12 -2.25 -7.56
CA HIS A 50 -6.33 -1.22 -6.53
C HIS A 50 -7.15 -0.03 -7.04
N GLY A 51 -7.33 0.13 -8.35
CA GLY A 51 -7.89 1.35 -8.93
C GLY A 51 -7.05 2.59 -8.62
N ALA A 52 -5.71 2.45 -8.59
CA ALA A 52 -4.79 3.50 -8.14
C ALA A 52 -3.57 3.63 -9.06
N ALA A 53 -2.84 4.75 -8.95
CA ALA A 53 -1.60 5.01 -9.72
C ALA A 53 -0.53 3.93 -9.52
N TYR A 54 -0.48 3.37 -8.31
CA TYR A 54 0.32 2.23 -7.92
C TYR A 54 -0.25 1.66 -6.62
N ALA A 55 0.07 0.41 -6.32
CA ALA A 55 -0.25 -0.19 -5.05
C ALA A 55 0.94 -0.07 -4.10
N THR A 56 0.73 0.33 -2.85
CA THR A 56 1.78 0.27 -1.83
C THR A 56 1.55 -0.96 -0.97
N TYR A 57 2.55 -1.83 -0.89
CA TYR A 57 2.47 -3.07 -0.12
C TYR A 57 3.51 -3.09 1.00
N VAL A 58 3.19 -3.84 2.05
CA VAL A 58 4.14 -4.36 3.01
C VAL A 58 4.23 -5.88 2.87
N GLY A 59 5.46 -6.41 2.91
CA GLY A 59 5.73 -7.85 2.84
C GLY A 59 6.01 -8.40 4.23
N CYS A 60 5.34 -9.47 4.62
CA CYS A 60 5.50 -10.12 5.91
C CYS A 60 5.71 -11.63 5.76
N TRP A 61 6.44 -12.23 6.70
CA TRP A 61 6.46 -13.69 6.84
C TRP A 61 5.05 -14.19 7.10
N ARG A 62 4.60 -15.20 6.38
CA ARG A 62 3.26 -15.79 6.53
C ARG A 62 2.97 -16.24 7.96
N SER A 63 3.98 -16.76 8.66
CA SER A 63 3.90 -17.14 10.08
C SER A 63 3.59 -15.97 11.03
N ARG A 64 3.75 -14.72 10.55
CA ARG A 64 3.48 -13.49 11.29
C ARG A 64 2.27 -12.73 10.75
N VAL A 65 1.41 -13.37 9.95
CA VAL A 65 0.18 -12.77 9.42
C VAL A 65 -1.01 -13.61 9.83
N ARG A 66 -2.06 -12.95 10.33
CA ARG A 66 -3.31 -13.60 10.73
C ARG A 66 -4.51 -12.85 10.19
N ILE A 67 -5.49 -13.56 9.66
CA ILE A 67 -6.83 -13.00 9.48
C ILE A 67 -7.55 -13.17 10.82
N VAL A 68 -7.70 -12.08 11.57
CA VAL A 68 -8.28 -12.10 12.92
C VAL A 68 -9.81 -11.96 12.90
N LYS A 69 -10.38 -11.55 11.77
CA LYS A 69 -11.83 -11.48 11.54
C LYS A 69 -12.16 -11.61 10.06
N GLY A 70 -13.25 -12.31 9.76
CA GLY A 70 -13.89 -12.27 8.45
C GLY A 70 -13.21 -13.10 7.36
N GLU A 71 -12.59 -14.23 7.70
CA GLU A 71 -11.98 -15.13 6.72
C GLU A 71 -12.98 -15.60 5.66
N SER A 72 -14.22 -15.91 6.04
CA SER A 72 -15.30 -16.26 5.11
C SER A 72 -15.75 -15.12 4.20
N ALA A 73 -15.35 -13.87 4.51
CA ALA A 73 -15.60 -12.70 3.67
C ALA A 73 -14.47 -12.44 2.66
N LEU A 74 -13.42 -13.26 2.63
CA LEU A 74 -12.37 -13.20 1.61
C LEU A 74 -12.78 -13.98 0.35
N ALA A 75 -12.80 -13.29 -0.78
CA ALA A 75 -12.76 -13.91 -2.10
C ALA A 75 -11.31 -13.98 -2.60
N ARG A 76 -11.02 -14.92 -3.50
CA ARG A 76 -9.70 -15.11 -4.10
C ARG A 76 -9.79 -15.01 -5.62
N PHE A 77 -8.79 -14.37 -6.22
CA PHE A 77 -8.59 -14.30 -7.66
C PHE A 77 -7.15 -14.73 -7.96
N THR A 78 -6.98 -15.65 -8.90
CA THR A 78 -5.67 -16.13 -9.36
C THR A 78 -5.38 -15.54 -10.73
N GLU A 79 -4.26 -14.83 -10.85
CA GLU A 79 -3.74 -14.37 -12.14
C GLU A 79 -3.23 -15.59 -12.92
N GLU A 80 -3.92 -15.98 -13.99
CA GLU A 80 -3.60 -17.20 -14.76
C GLU A 80 -2.15 -17.23 -15.27
N GLU A 81 -1.67 -16.13 -15.84
CA GLU A 81 -0.33 -16.03 -16.43
C GLU A 81 0.80 -16.14 -15.40
N THR A 82 0.59 -15.67 -14.17
CA THR A 82 1.67 -15.52 -13.18
C THR A 82 1.49 -16.43 -11.97
N GLY A 83 0.34 -17.09 -11.84
CA GLY A 83 -0.08 -17.85 -10.66
C GLY A 83 -0.23 -17.00 -9.38
N ARG A 84 -0.15 -15.66 -9.48
CA ARG A 84 -0.28 -14.78 -8.31
C ARG A 84 -1.70 -14.80 -7.79
N ILE A 85 -1.84 -14.86 -6.46
CA ILE A 85 -3.16 -14.92 -5.83
C ILE A 85 -3.42 -13.60 -5.12
N ARG A 86 -4.59 -13.02 -5.37
CA ARG A 86 -5.09 -11.82 -4.71
C ARG A 86 -6.34 -12.18 -3.92
N SER A 87 -6.30 -11.94 -2.62
CA SER A 87 -7.46 -12.06 -1.75
C SER A 87 -8.04 -10.68 -1.46
N PHE A 88 -9.36 -10.53 -1.51
CA PHE A 88 -10.05 -9.26 -1.30
C PHE A 88 -11.37 -9.47 -0.56
N CYS A 89 -11.87 -8.42 0.10
CA CYS A 89 -13.15 -8.49 0.80
C CYS A 89 -14.30 -8.55 -0.23
N ARG A 90 -15.07 -9.64 -0.24
CA ARG A 90 -16.21 -9.82 -1.17
C ARG A 90 -17.34 -8.79 -1.01
N HIS A 91 -17.34 -8.03 0.08
CA HIS A 91 -18.40 -7.05 0.37
C HIS A 91 -18.04 -5.62 -0.05
N CYS A 92 -16.76 -5.25 -0.08
CA CYS A 92 -16.33 -3.88 -0.39
C CYS A 92 -15.22 -3.81 -1.43
N GLY A 93 -14.74 -4.94 -1.95
CA GLY A 93 -13.69 -4.99 -2.97
C GLY A 93 -12.28 -4.69 -2.46
N THR A 94 -12.11 -4.23 -1.20
CA THR A 94 -10.78 -3.88 -0.67
C THR A 94 -9.80 -5.05 -0.80
N PRO A 95 -8.65 -4.88 -1.48
CA PRO A 95 -7.59 -5.87 -1.53
C PRO A 95 -7.03 -6.14 -0.12
N VAL A 96 -6.77 -7.41 0.21
CA VAL A 96 -6.29 -7.82 1.54
C VAL A 96 -4.96 -8.54 1.49
N LEU A 97 -4.84 -9.61 0.69
CA LEU A 97 -3.60 -10.38 0.57
C LEU A 97 -3.15 -10.45 -0.88
N TYR A 98 -1.85 -10.43 -1.09
CA TYR A 98 -1.20 -10.62 -2.38
C TYR A 98 -0.05 -11.62 -2.25
N GLU A 99 -0.20 -12.76 -2.90
CA GLU A 99 0.66 -13.95 -2.75
C GLU A 99 1.36 -14.25 -4.07
N ARG A 100 2.63 -14.66 -3.99
CA ARG A 100 3.47 -14.94 -5.16
C ARG A 100 3.93 -16.40 -5.12
N PRO A 101 3.80 -17.18 -6.21
CA PRO A 101 4.15 -18.60 -6.21
C PRO A 101 5.58 -18.91 -5.78
N HIS A 102 6.55 -18.09 -6.20
CA HIS A 102 7.97 -18.28 -5.90
C HIS A 102 8.36 -17.85 -4.47
N ALA A 103 7.45 -17.31 -3.67
CA ALA A 103 7.73 -16.78 -2.33
C ALA A 103 6.64 -17.18 -1.33
N GLN A 104 6.34 -18.48 -1.22
CA GLN A 104 5.23 -19.01 -0.42
C GLN A 104 5.28 -18.65 1.07
N GLN A 105 6.49 -18.50 1.62
CA GLN A 105 6.72 -18.09 3.01
C GLN A 105 6.40 -16.60 3.26
N MET A 106 6.19 -15.82 2.21
CA MET A 106 5.87 -14.41 2.25
C MET A 106 4.44 -14.15 1.79
N VAL A 107 3.80 -13.17 2.42
CA VAL A 107 2.53 -12.61 1.98
C VAL A 107 2.64 -11.09 2.00
N ASN A 108 2.04 -10.46 1.00
CA ASN A 108 2.05 -9.02 0.85
C ASN A 108 0.67 -8.48 1.20
N ILE A 109 0.61 -7.38 1.95
CA ILE A 109 -0.63 -6.75 2.41
C ILE A 109 -0.59 -5.28 1.96
N PRO A 110 -1.69 -4.71 1.43
CA PRO A 110 -1.73 -3.29 1.13
C PRO A 110 -1.43 -2.45 2.37
N ARG A 111 -0.48 -1.53 2.26
CA ARG A 111 -0.13 -0.61 3.37
C ARG A 111 -1.33 0.21 3.82
N ALA A 112 -2.26 0.51 2.90
CA ALA A 112 -3.45 1.31 3.14
C ALA A 112 -4.44 0.69 4.16
N LEU A 113 -4.34 -0.61 4.48
CA LEU A 113 -5.23 -1.23 5.47
C LEU A 113 -4.90 -0.82 6.91
N PHE A 114 -3.67 -0.40 7.17
CA PHE A 114 -3.15 -0.13 8.51
C PHE A 114 -3.18 1.37 8.80
N GLU A 115 -3.78 1.76 9.92
CA GLU A 115 -3.73 3.15 10.42
C GLU A 115 -2.43 3.39 11.19
N THR A 116 -1.90 2.35 11.86
CA THR A 116 -0.66 2.41 12.62
C THR A 116 0.57 2.13 11.76
N ARG A 117 1.76 2.35 12.34
CA ARG A 117 3.03 2.08 11.67
C ARG A 117 3.22 0.57 11.52
N THR A 118 3.68 0.16 10.34
CA THR A 118 4.07 -1.22 10.05
C THR A 118 5.56 -1.47 10.29
N GLY A 119 6.27 -0.51 10.88
CA GLY A 119 7.71 -0.56 11.17
C GLY A 119 8.63 -0.50 9.94
N ARG A 120 8.08 -0.19 8.75
CA ARG A 120 8.85 -0.10 7.51
C ARG A 120 8.21 0.92 6.55
N GLU A 121 9.02 1.86 6.07
CA GLU A 121 8.66 2.78 5.00
C GLU A 121 8.99 2.17 3.61
N PRO A 122 8.24 2.51 2.55
CA PRO A 122 8.57 2.10 1.19
C PRO A 122 9.95 2.62 0.77
N LEU A 123 10.83 1.73 0.32
CA LEU A 123 12.19 2.10 -0.13
C LEU A 123 12.45 1.81 -1.61
N TYR A 124 11.53 1.11 -2.28
CA TYR A 124 11.73 0.64 -3.65
C TYR A 124 10.47 0.82 -4.48
N HIS A 125 10.66 0.90 -5.78
CA HIS A 125 9.62 0.84 -6.78
C HIS A 125 9.79 -0.42 -7.62
N ILE A 126 8.68 -1.10 -7.90
CA ILE A 126 8.62 -2.23 -8.84
C ILE A 126 7.88 -1.76 -10.08
N ALA A 127 8.41 -2.11 -11.26
CA ALA A 127 7.84 -1.77 -12.57
C ALA A 127 7.60 -0.26 -12.75
N ILE A 128 8.50 0.59 -12.24
CA ILE A 128 8.35 2.05 -12.25
C ILE A 128 8.22 2.61 -13.67
N GLU A 129 8.79 1.92 -14.66
CA GLU A 129 8.65 2.20 -16.08
C GLU A 129 7.19 2.08 -16.57
N GLN A 130 6.33 1.35 -15.84
CA GLN A 130 4.88 1.28 -16.09
C GLN A 130 4.09 2.35 -15.33
N ALA A 131 4.74 3.30 -14.65
CA ALA A 131 4.07 4.42 -14.02
C ALA A 131 3.30 5.23 -15.07
N GLN A 132 2.10 5.67 -14.73
CA GLN A 132 1.23 6.38 -15.67
C GLN A 132 1.47 7.88 -15.63
N GLU A 133 1.26 8.57 -16.75
CA GLU A 133 1.48 10.02 -16.89
C GLU A 133 0.63 10.87 -15.93
N TRP A 134 -0.55 10.38 -15.54
CA TRP A 134 -1.45 11.04 -14.60
C TRP A 134 -1.07 10.82 -13.13
N THR A 135 -0.03 10.02 -12.85
CA THR A 135 0.46 9.82 -11.47
C THR A 135 1.00 11.14 -10.95
N TRP A 136 0.46 11.63 -9.84
CA TRP A 136 1.01 12.80 -9.18
C TRP A 136 2.45 12.53 -8.72
N ARG A 137 3.41 13.33 -9.19
CA ARG A 137 4.84 13.18 -8.88
C ARG A 137 5.37 14.31 -8.00
N GLY A 138 4.47 15.01 -7.32
CA GLY A 138 4.80 16.14 -6.46
C GLY A 138 4.76 17.49 -7.17
N GLU A 139 4.42 17.55 -8.47
CA GLU A 139 4.20 18.82 -9.12
C GLU A 139 3.02 19.61 -8.50
N PRO A 140 3.07 20.96 -8.51
CA PRO A 140 1.96 21.77 -8.03
C PRO A 140 0.69 21.56 -8.88
N LEU A 141 -0.38 21.04 -8.28
CA LEU A 141 -1.72 20.94 -8.89
C LEU A 141 -2.44 22.29 -8.79
N ARG A 142 -3.38 22.62 -9.69
CA ARG A 142 -4.22 23.85 -9.64
C ARG A 142 -5.58 23.59 -8.98
N PRO A 143 -6.24 24.53 -8.27
CA PRO A 143 -7.54 24.29 -7.69
C PRO A 143 -8.61 24.55 -8.67
N LEU A 144 -9.70 23.91 -8.32
CA LEU A 144 -10.99 24.28 -8.78
C LEU A 144 -11.39 25.62 -8.14
N LYS A 145 -11.67 26.62 -8.98
CA LYS A 145 -12.20 27.92 -8.55
C LYS A 145 -13.57 27.72 -7.91
N GLY A 146 -13.75 28.20 -6.67
CA GLY A 146 -15.05 28.23 -5.99
C GLY A 146 -15.40 26.99 -5.16
N PHE A 147 -14.48 26.04 -4.98
CA PHE A 147 -14.71 24.86 -4.14
C PHE A 147 -13.84 24.93 -2.87
N PRO A 148 -14.42 24.94 -1.66
CA PRO A 148 -13.63 24.96 -0.42
C PRO A 148 -12.80 23.68 -0.29
N GLY A 149 -11.54 23.82 0.13
CA GLY A 149 -10.64 22.68 0.38
C GLY A 149 -9.73 22.26 -0.78
N VAL A 150 -9.69 23.01 -1.89
CA VAL A 150 -8.81 22.68 -3.03
C VAL A 150 -7.52 23.53 -2.99
N VAL A 151 -6.38 22.85 -2.98
CA VAL A 151 -5.03 23.38 -2.75
C VAL A 151 -4.39 23.92 -4.03
N TRP A 152 -4.33 25.27 -4.19
CA TRP A 152 -3.48 26.02 -5.14
C TRP A 152 -3.92 27.47 -5.48
N THR A 153 -3.29 28.40 -4.80
CA THR A 153 -3.13 29.78 -5.25
C THR A 153 -2.54 29.99 -6.65
N GLY A 154 -3.28 30.07 -7.76
CA GLY A 154 -2.62 30.33 -9.06
C GLY A 154 -1.85 31.66 -9.13
N PRO A 155 -0.74 31.78 -9.90
CA PRO A 155 -0.04 33.05 -10.04
C PRO A 155 -0.87 34.05 -10.86
N LYS A 156 -1.00 35.30 -10.39
CA LYS A 156 -1.62 36.38 -11.15
C LYS A 156 -0.85 36.59 -12.46
N ARG A 157 -1.50 36.43 -13.62
CA ARG A 157 -0.97 36.90 -14.90
C ARG A 157 -0.59 38.39 -14.74
N ARG A 158 0.70 38.74 -14.85
CA ARG A 158 1.10 40.13 -15.06
C ARG A 158 0.53 40.55 -16.42
N LYS A 159 -0.33 41.59 -16.43
CA LYS A 159 -0.72 42.26 -17.69
C LYS A 159 0.57 42.67 -18.39
N LYS A 160 0.78 42.25 -19.64
CA LYS A 160 1.81 42.88 -20.48
C LYS A 160 1.47 44.38 -20.51
N ARG A 161 2.43 45.24 -20.15
CA ARG A 161 2.33 46.67 -20.44
C ARG A 161 2.18 46.80 -21.96
N PRO A 162 1.25 47.63 -22.46
CA PRO A 162 1.27 47.98 -23.87
C PRO A 162 2.67 48.56 -24.15
N LEU A 163 3.31 48.06 -25.20
CA LEU A 163 4.46 48.75 -25.77
C LEU A 163 3.89 50.09 -26.24
N LEU A 164 4.42 51.19 -25.70
CA LEU A 164 4.12 52.51 -26.23
C LEU A 164 4.64 52.52 -27.68
N ASP A 165 3.80 52.99 -28.58
CA ASP A 165 4.19 53.33 -29.94
C ASP A 165 5.33 54.35 -29.86
N GLU A 166 6.51 53.99 -30.37
CA GLU A 166 7.52 54.98 -30.72
C GLU A 166 7.61 54.99 -32.24
N GLU A 167 6.84 55.91 -32.83
CA GLU A 167 7.17 56.55 -34.10
C GLU A 167 8.59 57.10 -34.02
N PHE A 168 9.48 56.69 -34.94
CA PHE A 168 10.47 57.55 -35.63
C PHE A 168 10.92 56.84 -36.90
#